data_AF-A0A661B6R3-F1
#
_entry.id   AF-A0A661B6R3-F1
#
_cell.length_a   1.000
_cell.length_b   1.000
_cell.length_c   1.000
_cell.angle_alpha   90.00
_cell.angle_beta   90.00
_cell.angle_gamma   90.00
#
_symmetry.space_group_name_H-M   'P 1'
#
loop_
_entity.id
_entity.type
_entity.pdbx_description
1 polymer ?
#
loop_
_entity_poly.entity_id
_entity_poly.type
_entity_poly.pdbx_seq_one_letter_code
_entity_poly.pdbx_strand_id
1 'polypeptide(L)' 'CPKPDCDGFLVERTSKRGKIFYSCSNESCDFVAFDEPTGEPCPKCGAKTTFIKHNKKGDIRYCAICEWKSKINRKTNKE' A
#
# COMPACT_ATOMS: atom_id res chain seq x y z
N CYS A 1 4.00 -4.47 -6.93
CA CYS A 1 4.21 -3.02 -7.03
C CYS A 1 2.88 -2.43 -7.46
N PRO A 2 2.44 -1.30 -6.90
CA PRO A 2 1.19 -0.69 -7.34
C PRO A 2 1.29 -0.09 -8.75
N LYS A 3 2.50 0.15 -9.30
CA LYS A 3 2.68 0.72 -10.63
C LYS A 3 2.19 -0.24 -11.74
N PRO A 4 1.50 0.28 -12.77
CA PRO A 4 1.00 -0.52 -13.88
C PRO A 4 2.10 -1.09 -14.79
N ASP A 5 3.24 -0.39 -14.87
CA ASP A 5 4.42 -0.79 -15.66
C ASP A 5 5.50 -1.45 -14.78
N CYS A 6 5.08 -2.25 -13.79
CA CYS A 6 6.01 -2.87 -12.87
C CYS A 6 5.59 -4.29 -12.48
N ASP A 7 6.43 -5.25 -12.87
CA ASP A 7 6.31 -6.66 -12.50
C ASP A 7 6.88 -6.98 -11.12
N GLY A 8 7.61 -6.06 -10.51
CA GLY A 8 8.10 -6.22 -9.15
C GLY A 8 6.96 -6.28 -8.13
N PHE A 9 7.16 -6.97 -7.00
CA PHE A 9 6.24 -6.96 -5.85
C PHE A 9 6.72 -5.96 -4.78
N LEU A 10 5.86 -5.67 -3.79
CA LEU A 10 6.30 -4.91 -2.62
C LEU A 10 6.93 -5.87 -1.63
N VAL A 11 8.11 -5.51 -1.12
CA VAL A 11 8.83 -6.25 -0.09
C VAL A 11 8.87 -5.40 1.17
N GLU A 12 8.54 -6.02 2.29
CA GLU A 12 8.74 -5.43 3.61
C GLU A 12 10.23 -5.35 3.90
N ARG A 13 10.70 -4.17 4.29
CA ARG A 13 12.08 -3.91 4.68
C ARG A 13 12.11 -3.07 5.94
N THR A 14 13.15 -3.26 6.73
CA THR A 14 13.37 -2.49 7.96
C THR A 14 14.53 -1.53 7.75
N SER A 15 14.30 -0.26 8.01
CA SER A 15 15.34 0.76 7.93
C SER A 15 16.37 0.58 9.05
N LYS A 16 17.57 1.15 8.90
CA LYS A 16 18.61 1.15 9.96
C LYS A 16 18.13 1.72 11.30
N ARG A 17 17.07 2.55 11.28
CA ARG A 17 16.41 3.12 12.48
C ARG A 17 15.26 2.27 13.03
N GLY A 18 15.05 1.05 12.54
CA GLY A 18 13.99 0.14 13.00
C GLY A 18 12.59 0.42 12.44
N LYS A 19 12.44 1.39 11.52
CA LYS A 19 11.15 1.68 10.88
C LYS A 19 10.90 0.74 9.70
N ILE A 20 9.74 0.08 9.68
CA ILE A 20 9.29 -0.75 8.56
C ILE A 20 8.87 0.15 7.39
N PHE A 21 9.26 -0.24 6.18
CA PHE A 21 8.85 0.35 4.93
C PHE A 21 8.72 -0.73 3.87
N TYR A 22 7.84 -0.50 2.91
CA TYR A 22 7.58 -1.39 1.79
C TYR A 22 8.21 -0.79 0.54
N SER A 23 9.26 -1.42 0.03
CA SER A 23 9.89 -0.99 -1.22
C SER A 23 9.50 -1.94 -2.35
N CYS A 24 9.59 -1.47 -3.60
CA CYS A 24 9.51 -2.39 -4.72
C CYS A 24 10.71 -3.36 -4.71
N SER A 25 10.49 -4.61 -5.11
CA SER A 25 11.55 -5.59 -5.33
C SER A 25 12.40 -5.29 -6.57
N ASN A 26 11.92 -4.43 -7.47
CA ASN A 26 12.62 -4.07 -8.69
C ASN A 26 13.48 -2.83 -8.46
N GLU A 27 14.79 -2.93 -8.77
CA GLU A 27 15.76 -1.83 -8.61
C GLU A 27 15.46 -0.64 -9.54
N SER A 28 14.80 -0.86 -10.67
CA SER A 28 14.36 0.21 -11.58
C SER A 28 13.15 0.98 -11.04
N CYS A 29 12.53 0.54 -9.94
CA CYS A 29 11.32 1.14 -9.39
C CYS A 29 11.60 1.81 -8.03
N ASP A 30 11.70 3.13 -8.03
CA ASP A 30 11.90 3.97 -6.84
C ASP A 30 10.65 4.11 -5.93
N PHE A 31 9.75 3.12 -5.97
CA PHE A 31 8.53 3.17 -5.17
C PHE A 31 8.81 2.70 -3.73
N VAL A 32 8.51 3.58 -2.77
CA VAL A 32 8.61 3.31 -1.34
C VAL A 32 7.32 3.76 -0.64
N ALA A 33 6.78 2.89 0.21
CA ALA A 33 5.64 3.19 1.06
C ALA A 33 5.98 2.94 2.53
N PHE A 34 5.48 3.79 3.42
CA PHE A 34 5.57 3.58 4.88
C PHE A 34 4.26 3.06 5.47
N ASP A 35 3.20 3.15 4.69
CA ASP A 35 1.86 2.67 5.01
C ASP A 35 1.71 1.20 4.59
N GLU A 36 0.85 0.47 5.29
CA GLU A 36 0.70 -0.97 5.10
C GLU A 36 -0.02 -1.29 3.77
N PRO A 37 0.54 -2.16 2.91
CA PRO A 37 -0.12 -2.59 1.69
C PRO A 37 -1.24 -3.58 2.01
N THR A 38 -2.45 -3.25 1.58
CA THR A 38 -3.65 -4.10 1.73
C THR A 38 -3.60 -5.42 0.97
N GLY A 39 -2.73 -5.52 -0.04
CA GLY A 39 -2.74 -6.64 -0.98
C GLY A 39 -3.90 -6.61 -1.98
N GLU A 40 -4.94 -5.79 -1.79
CA GLU A 40 -6.04 -5.73 -2.75
C GLU A 40 -5.90 -4.63 -3.82
N PRO A 41 -6.38 -4.91 -5.04
CA PRO A 41 -6.21 -4.03 -6.18
C PRO A 41 -7.07 -2.76 -6.09
N CYS A 42 -6.66 -1.73 -6.81
CA CYS A 42 -7.38 -0.47 -6.88
C CYS A 42 -8.53 -0.54 -7.90
N PRO A 43 -9.78 -0.22 -7.51
CA PRO A 43 -10.93 -0.26 -8.40
C PRO A 43 -10.96 0.89 -9.43
N LYS A 44 -10.15 1.94 -9.25
CA LYS A 44 -10.12 3.11 -10.15
C LYS A 44 -9.14 2.98 -11.30
N CYS A 45 -7.92 2.52 -11.02
CA CYS A 45 -6.83 2.49 -12.00
C CYS A 45 -6.28 1.08 -12.25
N GLY A 46 -6.76 0.06 -11.54
CA GLY A 46 -6.26 -1.30 -11.67
C GLY A 46 -4.88 -1.54 -11.04
N ALA A 47 -4.38 -0.63 -10.19
CA ALA A 47 -3.13 -0.87 -9.45
C ALA A 47 -3.21 -2.19 -8.69
N LYS A 48 -2.14 -3.00 -8.74
CA LYS A 48 -2.10 -4.35 -8.16
C LYS A 48 -2.34 -4.37 -6.64
N THR A 49 -2.05 -3.28 -5.95
CA THR A 49 -2.25 -3.16 -4.50
C THR A 49 -2.56 -1.71 -4.11
N THR A 50 -3.17 -1.54 -2.94
CA THR A 50 -3.47 -0.25 -2.31
C THR A 50 -2.96 -0.23 -0.87
N PHE A 51 -3.00 0.91 -0.21
CA PHE A 51 -2.39 1.13 1.11
C PHE A 51 -3.43 1.57 2.13
N ILE A 52 -3.19 1.29 3.41
CA ILE A 52 -4.03 1.80 4.51
C ILE A 52 -3.27 2.86 5.28
N LYS A 53 -3.91 4.03 5.39
CA LYS A 53 -3.48 5.09 6.30
C LYS A 53 -4.33 5.07 7.56
N HIS A 54 -3.69 4.80 8.69
CA HIS A 54 -4.34 4.86 10.00
C HIS A 54 -4.42 6.31 10.49
N ASN A 55 -5.63 6.83 10.70
CA ASN A 55 -5.86 8.15 11.27
C ASN A 55 -6.67 8.05 12.56
N LYS A 56 -6.62 9.10 13.41
CA LYS A 56 -7.43 9.20 14.64
C LYS A 56 -8.95 9.04 14.41
N LYS A 57 -9.43 9.34 13.20
CA LYS A 57 -10.86 9.28 12.82
C LYS A 57 -11.26 7.97 12.12
N GLY A 58 -10.31 7.04 11.92
CA GLY A 58 -10.53 5.79 11.21
C GLY A 58 -9.50 5.53 10.11
N ASP A 59 -9.54 4.32 9.58
CA ASP A 59 -8.60 3.82 8.57
C ASP A 59 -9.05 4.25 7.18
N ILE A 60 -8.11 4.74 6.36
CA ILE A 60 -8.38 5.16 4.98
C ILE A 60 -7.57 4.31 4.04
N ARG A 61 -8.26 3.54 3.18
CA ARG A 61 -7.66 2.87 2.03
C ARG A 61 -7.35 3.91 0.98
N TYR A 62 -6.15 3.91 0.43
CA TYR A 62 -5.82 4.79 -0.67
C TYR A 62 -4.91 4.14 -1.71
N CYS A 63 -5.01 4.60 -2.95
CA CYS A 63 -4.15 4.19 -4.04
C CYS A 63 -2.99 5.17 -4.18
N ALA A 64 -1.76 4.65 -4.20
CA ALA A 64 -0.56 5.47 -4.41
C ALA A 64 -0.34 5.89 -5.87
N ILE A 65 -1.15 5.39 -6.82
CA ILE A 65 -1.02 5.70 -8.26
C ILE A 65 -2.01 6.76 -8.72
N CYS A 66 -3.30 6.60 -8.40
CA CYS A 66 -4.36 7.49 -8.86
C CYS A 66 -4.99 8.33 -7.72
N GLU A 67 -4.38 8.30 -6.53
CA GLU A 67 -4.86 9.00 -5.34
C GLU A 67 -6.30 8.68 -4.89
N TRP A 68 -6.89 7.59 -5.38
CA TRP A 68 -8.19 7.12 -4.92
C TRP A 68 -8.17 6.87 -3.42
N LYS A 69 -9.23 7.24 -2.70
CA LYS A 69 -9.34 7.11 -1.23
C LYS A 69 -10.71 6.57 -0.87
N SER A 70 -10.77 5.66 0.10
CA SER A 70 -12.01 5.13 0.67
C SER A 70 -11.85 4.89 2.17
N LYS A 71 -12.92 5.11 2.94
CA LYS A 71 -12.91 4.87 4.38
C LYS A 71 -13.10 3.37 4.63
N ILE A 72 -12.15 2.73 5.32
CA ILE A 72 -12.30 1.37 5.79
C ILE A 72 -13.03 1.44 7.14
N ASN A 73 -14.31 1.10 7.15
CA ASN A 73 -14.97 0.72 8.39
C ASN A 73 -14.49 -0.69 8.72
N ARG A 74 -13.55 -0.83 9.66
CA ARG A 74 -13.18 -2.14 10.23
C ARG A 74 -14.44 -2.75 10.85
N LYS A 75 -15.21 -3.51 10.08
CA LYS A 75 -15.94 -4.65 10.63
C LYS A 75 -14.89 -5.75 10.76
N THR A 76 -14.28 -5.84 11.94
CA THR A 76 -13.48 -7.01 12.32
C THR A 76 -14.37 -8.23 12.22
N ASN A 77 -14.33 -8.94 11.08
CA ASN A 77 -14.75 -10.32 11.05
C ASN A 77 -13.50 -11.14 11.39
N LYS A 78 -13.38 -11.44 12.68
CA LYS A 78 -12.43 -12.39 13.23
C LYS A 78 -13.22 -13.69 13.27
N GLU A 79 -13.01 -14.55 12.26
CA GLU A 79 -13.45 -15.95 12.28
C GLU A 79 -12.28 -16.83 12.71
#